data_AF-U2RKG6-F1
#
_entry.id   AF-U2RKG6-F1
#
_cell.length_a   1.000
_cell.length_b   1.000
_cell.length_c   1.000
_cell.angle_alpha   90.00
_cell.angle_beta   90.00
_cell.angle_gamma   90.00
#
_symmetry.space_group_name_H-M   'P 1'
#
loop_
_entity.id
_entity.type
_entity.pdbx_description
1 polymer ?
#
loop_
_entity_poly.entity_id
_entity_poly.type
_entity_poly.pdbx_seq_one_letter_code
_entity_poly.pdbx_strand_id
1 'polypeptide(L)'
;MTGPLFLFSENYRRKRNVHENIKLIIKNEYENGTSMSILSKKYNIGLSRIKKWSSEGKWVKKKQNKVTKNKSNRTKKSNQKQMVTLSKETQIKSDIINNLTKKEIIEKNDISESTYYRNKKSVRSIQIEQSEKILRFIAEEKYSDAKERLIKISEQKEELEKKLLDLSIDEKEKMKLIMARLSLLREFEKEIKNGARVINDYRRADLEQQLENENLIREKIDLERNKNGKIEDEERVVIIDDTDKN
;
A
#
# COMPACT_ATOMS: atom_id res chain seq x y z
N MET A 1 -32.83 13.69 11.98
CA MET A 1 -33.37 13.84 10.61
C MET A 1 -32.27 14.38 9.71
N THR A 2 -31.53 13.52 9.01
CA THR A 2 -30.51 13.93 8.03
C THR A 2 -31.18 14.13 6.68
N GLY A 3 -31.33 15.39 6.28
CA GLY A 3 -32.11 15.78 5.10
C GLY A 3 -31.42 15.50 3.75
N PRO A 4 -32.18 15.55 2.64
CA PRO A 4 -31.72 15.20 1.29
C PRO A 4 -30.51 16.01 0.78
N LEU A 5 -30.29 17.22 1.29
CA LEU A 5 -29.14 18.07 0.89
C LEU A 5 -27.77 17.49 1.32
N PHE A 6 -27.71 16.75 2.42
CA PHE A 6 -26.44 16.21 2.92
C PHE A 6 -25.88 15.13 1.98
N LEU A 7 -26.76 14.22 1.53
CA LEU A 7 -26.44 13.16 0.57
C LEU A 7 -26.07 13.70 -0.82
N PHE A 8 -26.63 14.84 -1.23
CA PHE A 8 -26.27 15.48 -2.50
C PHE A 8 -24.86 16.07 -2.46
N SER A 9 -24.48 16.69 -1.33
CA SER A 9 -23.15 17.27 -1.13
C SER A 9 -22.04 16.20 -1.08
N GLU A 10 -22.33 15.05 -0.46
CA GLU A 10 -21.36 13.97 -0.23
C GLU A 10 -21.09 13.18 -1.51
N ASN A 11 -22.12 12.97 -2.34
CA ASN A 11 -21.97 12.39 -3.68
C ASN A 11 -21.19 13.31 -4.63
N TYR A 12 -21.39 14.63 -4.54
CA TYR A 12 -20.59 15.61 -5.29
C TYR A 12 -19.12 15.66 -4.82
N ARG A 13 -18.88 15.52 -3.51
CA ARG A 13 -17.54 15.49 -2.93
C ARG A 13 -16.79 14.21 -3.32
N ARG A 14 -17.44 13.03 -3.27
CA ARG A 14 -16.88 11.76 -3.77
C ARG A 14 -16.57 11.81 -5.27
N LYS A 15 -17.49 12.31 -6.11
CA LYS A 15 -17.25 12.45 -7.56
C LYS A 15 -16.10 13.41 -7.89
N ARG A 16 -15.93 14.52 -7.14
CA ARG A 16 -14.78 15.41 -7.29
C ARG A 16 -13.46 14.72 -6.93
N ASN A 17 -13.43 14.00 -5.81
CA ASN A 17 -12.21 13.34 -5.30
C ASN A 17 -11.66 12.28 -6.28
N VAL A 18 -12.56 11.51 -6.93
CA VAL A 18 -12.18 10.54 -7.97
C VAL A 18 -11.63 11.25 -9.23
N HIS A 19 -12.19 12.41 -9.61
CA HIS A 19 -11.76 13.16 -10.79
C HIS A 19 -10.44 13.93 -10.59
N GLU A 20 -10.13 14.33 -9.36
CA GLU A 20 -8.84 14.93 -9.01
C GLU A 20 -7.72 13.89 -8.99
N ASN A 21 -8.02 12.69 -8.51
CA ASN A 21 -7.07 11.56 -8.54
C ASN A 21 -6.70 11.15 -9.97
N ILE A 22 -7.67 11.05 -10.89
CA ILE A 22 -7.38 10.69 -12.29
C ILE A 22 -6.55 11.78 -13.00
N LYS A 23 -6.82 13.06 -12.71
CA LYS A 23 -6.06 14.19 -13.25
C LYS A 23 -4.59 14.15 -12.82
N LEU A 24 -4.31 13.83 -11.55
CA LEU A 24 -2.95 13.69 -11.01
C LEU A 24 -2.19 12.50 -11.61
N ILE A 25 -2.85 11.36 -11.79
CA ILE A 25 -2.25 10.17 -12.42
C ILE A 25 -1.86 10.49 -13.87
N ILE A 26 -2.79 11.09 -14.63
CA ILE A 26 -2.54 11.49 -16.03
C ILE A 26 -1.40 12.51 -16.11
N LYS A 27 -1.31 13.46 -15.17
CA LYS A 27 -0.19 14.40 -15.08
C LYS A 27 1.14 13.67 -14.96
N ASN A 28 1.27 12.79 -13.97
CA ASN A 28 2.53 12.08 -13.70
C ASN A 28 2.99 11.25 -14.92
N GLU A 29 2.08 10.51 -15.55
CA GLU A 29 2.43 9.73 -16.74
C GLU A 29 2.77 10.60 -17.96
N TYR A 30 2.09 11.74 -18.13
CA TYR A 30 2.42 12.71 -19.18
C TYR A 30 3.80 13.33 -18.95
N GLU A 31 4.09 13.78 -17.73
CA GLU A 31 5.37 14.37 -17.36
C GLU A 31 6.52 13.35 -17.49
N ASN A 32 6.24 12.06 -17.32
CA ASN A 32 7.18 10.95 -17.57
C ASN A 32 7.32 10.53 -19.05
N GLY A 33 6.68 11.21 -19.99
CA GLY A 33 6.95 11.00 -21.42
C GLY A 33 5.81 10.35 -22.21
N THR A 34 4.70 9.97 -21.57
CA THR A 34 3.55 9.39 -22.27
C THR A 34 2.82 10.44 -23.12
N SER A 35 2.24 10.05 -24.25
CA SER A 35 1.47 10.97 -25.10
C SER A 35 0.04 11.11 -24.60
N MET A 36 -0.56 12.30 -24.75
CA MET A 36 -1.94 12.56 -24.31
C MET A 36 -2.98 11.65 -25.01
N SER A 37 -2.70 11.21 -26.24
CA SER A 37 -3.57 10.27 -26.98
C SER A 37 -3.61 8.89 -26.31
N ILE A 38 -2.46 8.38 -25.87
CA ILE A 38 -2.37 7.11 -25.14
C ILE A 38 -3.10 7.24 -23.80
N LEU A 39 -2.89 8.35 -23.08
CA LEU A 39 -3.56 8.62 -21.81
C LEU A 39 -5.07 8.74 -21.96
N SER A 40 -5.54 9.38 -23.04
CA SER A 40 -6.97 9.51 -23.35
C SER A 40 -7.66 8.15 -23.49
N LYS A 41 -7.04 7.22 -24.24
CA LYS A 41 -7.54 5.86 -24.40
C LYS A 41 -7.44 5.06 -23.10
N LYS A 42 -6.31 5.15 -22.40
CA LYS A 42 -6.03 4.39 -21.17
C LYS A 42 -7.02 4.71 -20.04
N TYR A 43 -7.39 5.98 -19.88
CA TYR A 43 -8.25 6.41 -18.79
C TYR A 43 -9.68 6.72 -19.22
N ASN A 44 -10.03 6.46 -20.49
CA ASN A 44 -11.32 6.83 -21.09
C ASN A 44 -11.70 8.30 -20.84
N ILE A 45 -10.70 9.19 -20.89
CA ILE A 45 -10.88 10.64 -20.73
C ILE A 45 -10.71 11.29 -22.09
N GLY A 46 -11.65 12.15 -22.48
CA GLY A 46 -11.57 12.89 -23.73
C GLY A 46 -10.26 13.67 -23.86
N LEU A 47 -9.58 13.54 -25.00
CA LEU A 47 -8.27 14.16 -25.26
C LEU A 47 -8.27 15.67 -24.98
N SER A 48 -9.35 16.37 -25.34
CA SER A 48 -9.55 17.80 -25.09
C SER A 48 -9.51 18.16 -23.60
N ARG A 49 -10.02 17.27 -22.73
CA ARG A 49 -10.00 17.46 -21.28
C ARG A 49 -8.59 17.35 -20.71
N ILE A 50 -7.81 16.38 -21.19
CA ILE A 50 -6.39 16.22 -20.81
C ILE A 50 -5.58 17.45 -21.27
N LYS A 51 -5.82 17.94 -22.50
CA LYS A 51 -5.18 19.17 -23.00
C LYS A 51 -5.49 20.37 -22.11
N LYS A 52 -6.75 20.55 -21.73
CA LYS A 52 -7.18 21.63 -20.82
C LYS A 52 -6.47 21.54 -19.48
N TRP A 53 -6.45 20.37 -18.86
CA TRP A 53 -5.74 20.14 -17.59
C TRP A 53 -4.24 20.40 -17.68
N SER A 54 -3.61 20.00 -18.79
CA SER A 54 -2.19 20.25 -19.04
C SER A 54 -1.90 21.75 -19.18
N SER A 55 -2.78 22.51 -19.83
CA SER A 55 -2.63 23.96 -19.98
C SER A 55 -2.84 24.70 -18.65
N GLU A 56 -3.91 24.38 -17.92
CA GLU A 56 -4.23 25.00 -16.63
C GLU A 56 -3.17 24.70 -15.58
N GLY A 57 -2.71 23.44 -15.53
CA GLY A 57 -1.74 22.97 -14.56
C GLY A 57 -0.28 23.18 -14.97
N LYS A 58 -0.02 23.82 -16.12
CA LYS A 58 1.32 24.05 -16.69
C LYS A 58 2.20 22.79 -16.70
N TRP A 59 1.65 21.66 -17.16
CA TRP A 59 2.37 20.37 -17.11
C TRP A 59 3.56 20.36 -18.07
N VAL A 60 4.71 19.90 -17.60
CA VAL A 60 5.95 19.88 -18.39
C VAL A 60 6.34 18.44 -18.69
N LYS A 61 6.25 18.06 -19.96
CA LYS A 61 6.72 16.75 -20.42
C LYS A 61 8.25 16.70 -20.36
N LYS A 62 8.81 15.69 -19.67
CA LYS A 62 10.26 15.44 -19.72
C LYS A 62 10.70 15.32 -21.17
N LYS A 63 11.69 16.15 -21.55
CA LYS A 63 12.31 16.12 -22.87
C LYS A 63 12.97 14.75 -23.02
N GLN A 64 12.52 13.93 -23.96
CA GLN A 64 13.25 12.71 -24.29
C GLN A 64 14.63 13.12 -24.78
N ASN A 65 15.69 12.57 -24.18
CA ASN A 65 17.05 12.74 -24.68
C ASN A 65 17.06 12.30 -26.14
N LYS A 66 17.25 13.27 -27.04
CA LYS A 66 17.32 13.02 -28.47
C LYS A 66 18.68 12.39 -28.72
N VAL A 67 18.76 11.06 -28.64
CA VAL A 67 19.93 10.31 -29.09
C VAL A 67 20.17 10.74 -30.54
N THR A 68 21.28 11.42 -30.79
CA THR A 68 21.78 11.68 -32.14
C THR A 68 21.89 10.34 -32.82
N LYS A 69 21.01 10.10 -33.80
CA LYS A 69 20.91 8.84 -34.53
C LYS A 69 22.18 8.64 -35.33
N ASN A 70 23.18 7.98 -34.75
CA ASN A 70 24.09 7.17 -35.53
C ASN A 70 23.29 5.98 -36.06
N LYS A 71 23.27 5.87 -37.39
CA LYS A 71 22.47 4.95 -38.20
C LYS A 71 22.74 3.50 -37.80
N SER A 72 21.97 2.99 -36.84
CA SER A 72 21.83 1.57 -36.57
C SER A 72 20.34 1.24 -36.60
N ASN A 73 19.93 0.42 -37.56
CA ASN A 73 18.55 -0.06 -37.75
C ASN A 73 18.09 -1.04 -36.64
N ARG A 74 18.59 -0.91 -35.40
CA ARG A 74 18.37 -1.84 -34.29
C ARG A 74 17.51 -1.31 -33.14
N THR A 75 16.84 -0.16 -33.31
CA THR A 75 16.14 0.54 -32.21
C THR A 75 14.62 0.32 -32.14
N LYS A 76 13.94 -0.09 -33.22
CA LYS A 76 12.48 -0.38 -33.16
C LYS A 76 12.14 -1.61 -32.32
N LYS A 77 12.95 -2.67 -32.41
CA LYS A 77 12.71 -3.94 -31.71
C LYS A 77 12.94 -3.85 -30.19
N SER A 78 13.87 -3.00 -29.74
CA SER A 78 14.18 -2.81 -28.31
C SER A 78 13.05 -2.12 -27.57
N ASN A 79 12.55 -0.99 -28.09
CA ASN A 79 11.46 -0.25 -27.48
C ASN A 79 10.14 -1.04 -27.51
N GLN A 80 9.89 -1.82 -28.57
CA GLN A 80 8.72 -2.72 -28.64
C GLN A 80 8.77 -3.81 -27.56
N LYS A 81 9.92 -4.49 -27.37
CA LYS A 81 10.07 -5.49 -26.31
C LYS A 81 9.86 -4.89 -24.92
N GLN A 82 10.42 -3.70 -24.67
CA GLN A 82 10.26 -3.00 -23.39
C GLN A 82 8.80 -2.60 -23.11
N MET A 83 8.07 -2.15 -24.13
CA MET A 83 6.64 -1.87 -24.03
C MET A 83 5.82 -3.13 -23.73
N VAL A 84 6.11 -4.26 -24.40
CA VAL A 84 5.42 -5.53 -24.18
C VAL A 84 5.69 -6.08 -22.78
N THR A 85 6.92 -5.98 -22.28
CA THR A 85 7.25 -6.41 -20.91
C THR A 85 6.59 -5.52 -19.85
N LEU A 86 6.55 -4.20 -20.04
CA LEU A 86 5.84 -3.29 -19.13
C LEU A 86 4.33 -3.56 -19.13
N SER A 87 3.75 -3.89 -20.29
CA SER A 87 2.34 -4.27 -20.42
C SER A 87 2.03 -5.55 -19.66
N LYS A 88 2.86 -6.59 -19.77
CA LYS A 88 2.69 -7.85 -19.04
C LYS A 88 2.87 -7.66 -17.54
N GLU A 89 3.89 -6.92 -17.10
CA GLU A 89 4.11 -6.63 -15.68
C GLU A 89 2.91 -5.92 -15.05
N THR A 90 2.34 -4.94 -15.77
CA THR A 90 1.13 -4.22 -15.32
C THR A 90 -0.07 -5.16 -15.20
N GLN A 91 -0.26 -6.08 -16.15
CA GLN A 91 -1.34 -7.07 -16.11
C GLN A 91 -1.19 -8.00 -14.90
N ILE A 92 0.02 -8.51 -14.65
CA ILE A 92 0.30 -9.38 -13.50
C ILE A 92 -0.01 -8.66 -12.19
N LYS A 93 0.42 -7.41 -12.03
CA LYS A 93 0.12 -6.61 -10.83
C LYS A 93 -1.38 -6.38 -10.66
N SER A 94 -2.12 -6.13 -11.74
CA SER A 94 -3.58 -6.01 -11.71
C SER A 94 -4.26 -7.31 -11.29
N ASP A 95 -3.83 -8.45 -11.85
CA ASP A 95 -4.41 -9.75 -11.52
C ASP A 95 -4.17 -10.11 -10.04
N ILE A 96 -2.99 -9.75 -9.48
CA ILE A 96 -2.69 -9.88 -8.05
C ILE A 96 -3.61 -9.00 -7.20
N ILE A 97 -3.84 -7.75 -7.59
CA ILE A 97 -4.75 -6.83 -6.87
C ILE A 97 -6.19 -7.36 -6.89
N ASN A 98 -6.58 -8.03 -7.97
CA ASN A 98 -7.91 -8.64 -8.13
C ASN A 98 -8.03 -10.02 -7.46
N ASN A 99 -7.05 -10.43 -6.65
CA ASN A 99 -7.03 -11.70 -5.92
C ASN A 99 -7.18 -12.96 -6.78
N LEU A 100 -6.69 -12.95 -8.03
CA LEU A 100 -6.58 -14.18 -8.81
C LEU A 100 -5.58 -15.13 -8.14
N THR A 101 -5.77 -16.44 -8.33
CA THR A 101 -4.90 -17.43 -7.71
C THR A 101 -3.51 -17.42 -8.35
N LYS A 102 -2.48 -17.82 -7.59
CA LYS A 102 -1.09 -17.92 -8.07
C LYS A 102 -1.00 -18.76 -9.36
N LYS A 103 -1.72 -19.90 -9.41
CA LYS A 103 -1.70 -20.83 -10.55
C LYS A 103 -2.27 -20.16 -11.81
N GLU A 104 -3.43 -19.53 -11.69
CA GLU A 104 -4.07 -18.81 -12.81
C GLU A 104 -3.18 -17.68 -13.36
N ILE A 105 -2.53 -16.92 -12.48
CA ILE A 105 -1.66 -15.80 -12.90
C ILE A 105 -0.41 -16.33 -13.62
N ILE A 106 0.18 -17.42 -13.14
CA ILE A 106 1.34 -18.06 -13.75
C ILE A 106 1.00 -18.61 -15.14
N GLU A 107 -0.08 -19.39 -15.24
CA GLU A 107 -0.53 -20.00 -16.49
C GLU A 107 -0.94 -18.94 -17.53
N LYS A 108 -1.75 -17.95 -17.12
CA LYS A 108 -2.24 -16.89 -18.01
C LYS A 108 -1.12 -16.01 -18.58
N ASN A 109 -0.08 -15.73 -17.78
CA ASN A 109 0.97 -14.79 -18.17
C ASN A 109 2.26 -15.48 -18.65
N ASP A 110 2.34 -16.81 -18.54
CA ASP A 110 3.51 -17.63 -18.85
C ASP A 110 4.78 -17.10 -18.14
N ILE A 111 4.73 -17.10 -16.80
CA ILE A 111 5.80 -16.55 -15.94
C ILE A 111 6.31 -17.55 -14.92
N SER A 112 7.56 -17.38 -14.50
CA SER A 112 8.11 -18.14 -13.37
C SER A 112 7.47 -17.73 -12.04
N GLU A 113 7.51 -18.64 -11.06
CA GLU A 113 7.10 -18.33 -9.68
C GLU A 113 7.88 -17.15 -9.09
N SER A 114 9.19 -17.06 -9.39
CA SER A 114 10.05 -15.98 -8.92
C SER A 114 9.57 -14.61 -9.43
N THR A 115 9.12 -14.55 -10.68
CA THR A 115 8.55 -13.33 -11.27
C THR A 115 7.23 -12.96 -10.63
N TYR A 116 6.39 -13.95 -10.31
CA TYR A 116 5.15 -13.74 -9.56
C TYR A 116 5.43 -13.13 -8.17
N TYR A 117 6.31 -13.73 -7.36
CA TYR A 117 6.60 -13.21 -6.01
C TYR A 117 7.24 -11.82 -6.01
N ARG A 118 8.11 -11.51 -7.00
CA ARG A 118 8.66 -10.15 -7.16
C ARG A 118 7.57 -9.12 -7.42
N ASN A 119 6.61 -9.44 -8.29
CA ASN A 119 5.47 -8.57 -8.57
C ASN A 119 4.53 -8.46 -7.37
N LYS A 120 4.26 -9.55 -6.66
CA LYS A 120 3.45 -9.56 -5.43
C LYS A 120 4.05 -8.65 -4.36
N LYS A 121 5.37 -8.72 -4.13
CA LYS A 121 6.08 -7.82 -3.22
C LYS A 121 5.95 -6.36 -3.65
N SER A 122 6.09 -6.07 -4.95
CA SER A 122 5.91 -4.73 -5.49
C SER A 122 4.48 -4.20 -5.28
N VAL A 123 3.45 -5.03 -5.51
CA VAL A 123 2.04 -4.66 -5.26
C VAL A 123 1.82 -4.35 -3.78
N ARG A 124 2.33 -5.19 -2.89
CA ARG A 124 2.22 -5.00 -1.44
C ARG A 124 2.85 -3.68 -0.98
N SER A 125 4.04 -3.35 -1.49
CA SER A 125 4.68 -2.06 -1.20
C SER A 125 3.81 -0.87 -1.64
N ILE A 126 3.18 -0.94 -2.81
CA ILE A 126 2.28 0.10 -3.31
C ILE A 126 1.02 0.23 -2.44
N GLN A 127 0.42 -0.89 -2.03
CA GLN A 127 -0.76 -0.90 -1.15
C GLN A 127 -0.44 -0.28 0.23
N ILE A 128 0.74 -0.58 0.77
CA ILE A 128 1.24 0.02 2.02
C ILE A 128 1.38 1.53 1.88
N GLU A 129 2.06 2.00 0.84
CA GLU A 129 2.25 3.44 0.58
C GLU A 129 0.92 4.18 0.42
N GLN A 130 -0.04 3.60 -0.31
CA GLN A 130 -1.38 4.15 -0.47
C GLN A 130 -2.13 4.22 0.87
N SER A 131 -2.06 3.16 1.66
CA SER A 131 -2.70 3.09 2.97
C SER A 131 -2.14 4.15 3.90
N GLU A 132 -0.81 4.32 3.94
CA GLU A 132 -0.18 5.39 4.71
C GLU A 132 -0.64 6.78 4.29
N LYS A 133 -0.77 7.02 2.98
CA LYS A 133 -1.24 8.31 2.48
C LYS A 133 -2.66 8.60 2.96
N ILE A 134 -3.55 7.60 2.92
CA ILE A 134 -4.92 7.71 3.44
C ILE A 134 -4.91 7.93 4.95
N LEU A 135 -4.11 7.18 5.70
CA LEU A 135 -4.01 7.31 7.16
C LEU A 135 -3.44 8.68 7.57
N ARG A 136 -2.43 9.18 6.85
CA ARG A 136 -1.90 10.55 7.02
C ARG A 136 -2.98 11.59 6.73
N PHE A 137 -3.72 11.45 5.64
CA PHE A 137 -4.82 12.36 5.31
C PHE A 137 -5.90 12.37 6.41
N ILE A 138 -6.28 11.20 6.94
CA ILE A 138 -7.23 11.10 8.05
C ILE A 138 -6.66 11.77 9.32
N ALA A 139 -5.37 11.55 9.62
CA ALA A 139 -4.71 12.19 10.75
C ALA A 139 -4.68 13.72 10.60
N GLU A 140 -4.33 14.22 9.42
CA GLU A 140 -4.33 15.65 9.11
C GLU A 140 -5.75 16.25 9.16
N GLU A 141 -6.78 15.57 8.66
CA GLU A 141 -8.15 16.10 8.64
C GLU A 141 -8.85 16.03 10.01
N LYS A 142 -8.71 14.92 10.74
CA LYS A 142 -9.42 14.70 12.01
C LYS A 142 -8.63 15.10 13.26
N TYR A 143 -7.31 15.18 13.16
CA TYR A 143 -6.42 15.40 14.30
C TYR A 143 -5.45 16.57 14.04
N SER A 144 -5.80 17.51 13.16
CA SER A 144 -5.03 18.75 12.93
C SER A 144 -4.83 19.56 14.21
N ASP A 145 -5.82 19.53 15.10
CA ASP A 145 -5.84 20.25 16.38
C ASP A 145 -5.33 19.38 17.55
N ALA A 146 -4.79 18.19 17.29
CA ALA A 146 -4.37 17.25 18.33
C ALA A 146 -3.39 17.91 19.31
N LYS A 147 -2.47 18.75 18.83
CA LYS A 147 -1.53 19.49 19.69
C LYS A 147 -2.27 20.39 20.68
N GLU A 148 -3.23 21.18 20.21
CA GLU A 148 -3.99 22.10 21.05
C GLU A 148 -4.88 21.35 22.05
N ARG A 149 -5.52 20.26 21.61
CA ARG A 149 -6.33 19.40 22.49
C ARG A 149 -5.49 18.73 23.57
N LEU A 150 -4.29 18.26 23.24
CA LEU A 150 -3.37 17.67 24.22
C LEU A 150 -2.87 18.68 25.23
N ILE A 151 -2.59 19.92 24.81
CA ILE A 151 -2.24 21.02 25.73
C ILE A 151 -3.39 21.29 26.71
N LYS A 152 -4.63 21.46 26.21
CA LYS A 152 -5.81 21.67 27.05
C LYS A 152 -6.07 20.52 28.03
N ILE A 153 -5.88 19.27 27.59
CA ILE A 153 -6.00 18.11 28.47
C ILE A 153 -4.91 18.13 29.56
N SER A 154 -3.70 18.57 29.24
CA SER A 154 -2.62 18.73 30.22
C SER A 154 -2.97 19.77 31.28
N GLU A 155 -3.41 20.96 30.85
CA GLU A 155 -3.82 22.06 31.74
C GLU A 155 -4.97 21.63 32.67
N GLN A 156 -5.98 20.94 32.13
CA GLN A 156 -7.10 20.44 32.93
C GLN A 156 -6.71 19.36 33.95
N LYS A 157 -5.75 18.49 33.60
CA LYS A 157 -5.22 17.52 34.56
C LYS A 157 -4.48 18.21 35.70
N GLU A 158 -3.63 19.19 35.40
CA GLU A 158 -2.92 19.98 36.42
C GLU A 158 -3.90 20.70 37.36
N GLU A 159 -4.98 21.27 36.84
CA GLU A 159 -6.01 21.92 37.66
C GLU A 159 -6.72 20.92 38.59
N LEU A 160 -7.04 19.73 38.07
CA LEU A 160 -7.66 18.67 38.86
C LEU A 160 -6.72 18.08 39.91
N GLU A 161 -5.43 17.97 39.61
CA GLU A 161 -4.40 17.54 40.57
C GLU A 161 -4.24 18.53 41.72
N LYS A 162 -4.23 19.84 41.44
CA LYS A 162 -4.24 20.87 42.49
C LYS A 162 -5.48 20.77 43.39
N LYS A 163 -6.67 20.66 42.77
CA LYS A 163 -7.93 20.46 43.52
C LYS A 163 -7.91 19.18 44.35
N LEU A 164 -7.24 18.13 43.88
CA LEU A 164 -7.11 16.87 44.62
C LEU A 164 -6.22 17.02 45.85
N LEU A 165 -5.12 17.77 45.74
CA LEU A 165 -4.18 18.03 46.83
C LEU A 165 -4.75 18.97 47.90
N ASP A 166 -5.62 19.90 47.51
CA ASP A 166 -6.26 20.86 48.43
C ASP A 166 -7.47 20.27 49.20
N LEU A 167 -7.92 19.05 48.86
CA LEU A 167 -9.08 18.40 49.49
C LEU A 167 -8.73 17.78 50.85
N SER A 168 -9.66 17.88 51.81
CA SER A 168 -9.56 17.11 53.05
C SER A 168 -9.88 15.63 52.81
N ILE A 169 -9.29 14.75 53.63
CA ILE A 169 -9.51 13.29 53.61
C ILE A 169 -10.99 12.93 53.79
N ASP A 170 -11.75 13.79 54.45
CA ASP A 170 -13.17 13.58 54.76
C ASP A 170 -14.07 13.80 53.54
N GLU A 171 -13.56 14.48 52.50
CA GLU A 171 -14.29 14.84 51.27
C GLU A 171 -14.24 13.73 50.19
N LYS A 172 -14.47 12.49 50.63
CA LYS A 172 -14.29 11.27 49.82
C LYS A 172 -15.06 11.25 48.49
N GLU A 173 -16.27 11.81 48.45
CA GLU A 173 -17.07 11.85 47.22
C GLU A 173 -16.48 12.78 46.16
N LYS A 174 -15.99 13.96 46.56
CA LYS A 174 -15.30 14.90 45.66
C LYS A 174 -14.01 14.30 45.14
N MET A 175 -13.25 13.61 46.00
CA MET A 175 -12.03 12.89 45.63
C MET A 175 -12.31 11.83 44.55
N LYS A 176 -13.36 11.01 44.72
CA LYS A 176 -13.77 10.02 43.71
C LYS A 176 -14.15 10.67 42.37
N LEU A 177 -14.89 11.77 42.40
CA LEU A 177 -15.30 12.48 41.19
C LEU A 177 -14.09 13.04 40.41
N ILE A 178 -13.12 13.62 41.11
CA ILE A 178 -11.88 14.12 40.50
C ILE A 178 -11.07 12.98 39.89
N MET A 179 -10.92 11.86 40.61
CA MET A 179 -10.23 10.68 40.09
C MET A 179 -10.90 10.10 38.83
N ALA A 180 -12.23 10.02 38.81
CA ALA A 180 -12.98 9.57 37.63
C ALA A 180 -12.74 10.50 36.43
N ARG A 181 -12.75 11.83 36.65
CA ARG A 181 -12.49 12.81 35.60
C ARG A 181 -11.05 12.74 35.09
N LEU A 182 -10.07 12.54 35.96
CA LEU A 182 -8.67 12.30 35.58
C LEU A 182 -8.53 11.03 34.73
N SER A 183 -9.24 9.95 35.06
CA SER A 183 -9.26 8.72 34.25
C SER A 183 -9.80 8.98 32.84
N LEU A 184 -10.92 9.68 32.73
CA LEU A 184 -11.52 10.05 31.45
C LEU A 184 -10.57 10.90 30.59
N LEU A 185 -9.88 11.88 31.21
CA LEU A 185 -8.89 12.70 30.50
C LEU A 185 -7.71 11.87 29.99
N ARG A 186 -7.26 10.85 30.73
CA ARG A 186 -6.22 9.91 30.28
C ARG A 186 -6.70 9.06 29.10
N GLU A 187 -7.96 8.65 29.08
CA GLU A 187 -8.56 7.95 27.94
C GLU A 187 -8.61 8.84 26.70
N PHE A 188 -9.09 10.07 26.82
CA PHE A 188 -9.09 11.03 25.70
C PHE A 188 -7.68 11.36 25.19
N GLU A 189 -6.71 11.51 26.10
CA GLU A 189 -5.31 11.69 25.73
C GLU A 189 -4.77 10.50 24.93
N LYS A 190 -5.08 9.28 25.38
CA LYS A 190 -4.69 8.03 24.70
C LYS A 190 -5.34 7.92 23.33
N GLU A 191 -6.62 8.23 23.20
CA GLU A 191 -7.34 8.23 21.92
C GLU A 191 -6.78 9.26 20.94
N ILE A 192 -6.52 10.49 21.38
CA ILE A 192 -5.93 11.53 20.53
C ILE A 192 -4.52 11.14 20.11
N LYS A 193 -3.69 10.63 21.03
CA LYS A 193 -2.34 10.14 20.71
C LYS A 193 -2.41 8.99 19.72
N ASN A 194 -3.27 8.00 19.92
CA ASN A 194 -3.44 6.88 19.01
C ASN A 194 -3.95 7.35 17.64
N GLY A 195 -4.97 8.21 17.61
CA GLY A 195 -5.56 8.82 16.42
C GLY A 195 -4.57 9.61 15.57
N ALA A 196 -3.74 10.43 16.22
CA ALA A 196 -2.65 11.15 15.58
C ALA A 196 -1.47 10.24 15.19
N ARG A 197 -1.28 9.12 15.92
CA ARG A 197 -0.22 8.11 15.72
C ARG A 197 -0.62 6.94 14.80
N VAL A 198 -1.86 6.87 14.30
CA VAL A 198 -2.35 5.80 13.38
C VAL A 198 -1.42 5.60 12.14
N ILE A 199 -0.55 6.57 11.86
CA ILE A 199 0.53 6.49 10.87
C ILE A 199 1.56 5.36 11.17
N ASN A 200 1.75 4.91 12.42
CA ASN A 200 2.86 4.01 12.80
C ASN A 200 2.45 2.58 13.25
N ASP A 201 1.42 2.42 14.08
CA ASP A 201 1.15 1.12 14.74
C ASP A 201 0.30 0.16 13.87
N TYR A 202 -0.64 0.67 13.07
CA TYR A 202 -1.41 -0.15 12.10
C TYR A 202 -0.50 -0.73 11.00
N ARG A 203 0.55 0.02 10.67
CA ARG A 203 1.56 -0.36 9.67
C ARG A 203 2.43 -1.51 10.18
N ARG A 204 2.71 -1.57 11.48
CA ARG A 204 3.56 -2.61 12.09
C ARG A 204 2.79 -3.90 12.29
N ALA A 205 1.61 -3.86 12.91
CA ALA A 205 0.80 -5.05 13.18
C ALA A 205 0.37 -5.80 11.91
N ASP A 206 -0.05 -5.07 10.87
CA ASP A 206 -0.50 -5.69 9.62
C ASP A 206 0.70 -6.19 8.77
N LEU A 207 1.85 -5.51 8.82
CA LEU A 207 3.09 -6.00 8.21
C LEU A 207 3.62 -7.26 8.90
N GLU A 208 3.63 -7.28 10.23
CA GLU A 208 4.18 -8.34 11.08
C GLU A 208 3.32 -9.61 10.98
N GLN A 209 1.99 -9.48 11.04
CA GLN A 209 1.05 -10.58 10.85
C GLN A 209 1.12 -11.19 9.42
N GLN A 210 1.32 -10.34 8.41
CA GLN A 210 1.50 -10.81 7.03
C GLN A 210 2.92 -11.38 6.77
N LEU A 211 3.96 -10.90 7.45
CA LEU A 211 5.32 -11.47 7.39
C LEU A 211 5.36 -12.86 8.04
N GLU A 212 4.68 -12.99 9.18
CA GLU A 212 4.57 -14.25 9.93
C GLU A 212 3.80 -15.30 9.13
N ASN A 213 2.68 -14.94 8.50
CA ASN A 213 1.97 -15.82 7.56
C ASN A 213 2.80 -16.20 6.33
N GLU A 214 3.59 -15.28 5.75
CA GLU A 214 4.48 -15.59 4.64
C GLU A 214 5.64 -16.50 5.04
N ASN A 215 6.18 -16.35 6.26
CA ASN A 215 7.24 -17.20 6.81
C ASN A 215 6.71 -18.61 7.13
N LEU A 216 5.53 -18.72 7.73
CA LEU A 216 4.83 -20.00 7.96
C LEU A 216 4.58 -20.77 6.66
N ILE A 217 4.18 -20.07 5.59
CA ILE A 217 3.98 -20.68 4.27
C ILE A 217 5.29 -21.13 3.65
N ARG A 218 6.37 -20.33 3.77
CA ARG A 218 7.71 -20.72 3.29
C ARG A 218 8.25 -21.94 4.04
N GLU A 219 8.18 -21.93 5.36
CA GLU A 219 8.64 -23.03 6.19
C GLU A 219 7.88 -24.32 5.89
N LYS A 220 6.56 -24.24 5.64
CA LYS A 220 5.75 -25.39 5.22
C LYS A 220 6.16 -25.93 3.84
N ILE A 221 6.46 -25.06 2.87
CA ILE A 221 6.94 -25.45 1.54
C ILE A 221 8.35 -26.06 1.60
N ASP A 222 9.25 -25.51 2.42
CA ASP A 222 10.61 -26.02 2.57
C ASP A 222 10.62 -27.38 3.29
N LEU A 223 9.74 -27.59 4.26
CA LEU A 223 9.51 -28.91 4.89
C LEU A 223 8.95 -29.94 3.90
N GLU A 224 8.02 -29.55 3.03
CA GLU A 224 7.49 -30.43 1.98
C GLU A 224 8.55 -30.78 0.92
N ARG A 225 9.41 -29.82 0.54
CA ARG A 225 10.56 -30.07 -0.34
C ARG A 225 11.59 -30.99 0.28
N ASN A 226 11.91 -30.82 1.55
CA ASN A 226 12.86 -31.68 2.27
C ASN A 226 12.33 -33.11 2.49
N LYS A 227 11.00 -33.29 2.51
CA LYS A 227 10.37 -34.62 2.50
C LYS A 227 10.45 -35.30 1.13
N ASN A 228 10.36 -34.54 0.04
CA ASN A 228 10.40 -35.07 -1.33
C ASN A 228 11.83 -35.22 -1.91
N GLY A 229 12.85 -34.60 -1.30
CA GLY A 229 14.25 -34.70 -1.73
C GLY A 229 15.00 -35.97 -1.29
N LYS A 230 14.31 -36.99 -0.78
CA LYS A 230 14.91 -38.26 -0.31
C LYS A 230 14.65 -39.47 -1.23
N ILE A 231 14.15 -39.28 -2.45
CA ILE A 231 13.77 -40.40 -3.36
C ILE A 231 14.40 -40.27 -4.76
N GLU A 232 15.62 -39.73 -4.88
CA GLU A 232 16.41 -39.86 -6.11
C GLU A 232 17.84 -40.21 -5.73
N ASP A 233 18.08 -41.51 -5.49
CA ASP A 233 19.38 -42.18 -5.58
C ASP A 233 19.13 -43.70 -5.64
N GLU A 234 18.47 -44.17 -6.69
CA GLU A 234 18.45 -45.59 -7.06
C GLU A 234 19.20 -45.76 -8.39
N GLU A 235 20.38 -46.40 -8.35
CA GLU A 235 20.82 -47.46 -9.28
C GLU A 235 22.24 -47.90 -8.91
N ARG A 236 22.37 -48.94 -8.08
CA ARG A 236 23.63 -49.71 -7.99
C ARG A 236 23.61 -50.78 -9.09
N VAL A 237 24.30 -50.50 -10.18
CA VAL A 237 24.68 -51.50 -11.18
C VAL A 237 25.58 -52.54 -10.49
N VAL A 238 25.06 -53.75 -10.27
CA VAL A 238 25.86 -54.91 -9.82
C VAL A 238 26.31 -55.65 -11.07
N ILE A 239 27.60 -55.51 -11.41
CA ILE A 239 28.30 -56.43 -12.32
C ILE A 239 29.27 -57.20 -11.45
N ILE A 240 29.06 -58.50 -11.28
CA ILE A 240 30.15 -59.44 -10.96
C ILE A 240 29.95 -60.71 -11.78
N ASP A 241 31.05 -61.04 -12.47
CA ASP A 241 31.33 -62.02 -13.50
C ASP A 241 31.11 -63.48 -13.08
N ASP A 242 30.79 -64.32 -14.08
CA ASP A 242 30.87 -65.78 -14.00
C ASP A 242 32.31 -66.23 -13.75
N THR A 243 32.55 -67.00 -12.69
CA THR A 243 33.64 -67.99 -12.70
C THR A 243 33.35 -69.11 -11.70
N ASP A 244 32.61 -70.12 -12.17
CA ASP A 244 32.64 -71.46 -11.62
C ASP A 244 33.81 -72.26 -12.25
N LYS A 245 34.38 -73.18 -11.44
CA LYS A 245 35.42 -74.20 -11.72
C LYS A 245 36.87 -73.68 -11.54
N ASN A 246 37.70 -74.25 -10.67
CA ASN A 246 37.86 -75.65 -10.24
C ASN A 246 38.33 -75.74 -8.78
#